data_AF-A0A7W1F793-F1
#
_entry.id   AF-A0A7W1F793-F1
#
_cell.length_a   1.000
_cell.length_b   1.000
_cell.length_c   1.000
_cell.angle_alpha   90.00
_cell.angle_beta   90.00
_cell.angle_gamma   90.00
#
_symmetry.space_group_name_H-M   'P 1'
#
loop_
_entity.id
_entity.type
_entity.pdbx_description
1 polymer ?
#
loop_
_entity_poly.entity_id
_entity_poly.type
_entity_poly.pdbx_seq_one_letter_code
_entity_poly.pdbx_strand_id
1 'polypeptide(L)'
;MTRGALVARSLVTAEDAPPVGGAGRLRLIEDAGVAWDVDGLLVYVGAAEGLPWPATSGSRDSGCIAPGFVDCHTHLPFVGWRADEFQARLAGRTYRD
;
A
#
# COMPACT_ATOMS: atom_id res chain seq x y z
N MET A 1 19.14 -5.68 8.89
CA MET A 1 18.70 -4.27 8.88
C MET A 1 18.82 -3.69 10.29
N THR A 2 18.65 -2.38 10.49
CA THR A 2 18.60 -1.81 11.85
C THR A 2 17.14 -1.76 12.29
N ARG A 3 16.88 -2.09 13.57
CA ARG A 3 15.57 -1.85 14.18
C ARG A 3 15.15 -0.39 14.05
N GLY A 4 13.87 -0.11 13.98
CA GLY A 4 13.38 1.25 13.91
C GLY A 4 11.88 1.38 14.11
N ALA A 5 11.40 2.61 14.12
CA ALA A 5 9.99 2.94 14.25
C ALA A 5 9.65 4.18 13.43
N LEU A 6 8.42 4.20 12.92
CA LEU A 6 7.86 5.28 12.12
C LEU A 6 6.56 5.74 12.78
N VAL A 7 6.37 7.06 12.89
CA VAL A 7 5.13 7.68 13.36
C VAL A 7 4.48 8.54 12.27
N ALA A 8 3.16 8.64 12.30
CA ALA A 8 2.38 9.48 11.42
C ALA A 8 1.14 10.01 12.14
N ARG A 9 0.50 11.03 11.56
CA ARG A 9 -0.81 11.48 12.03
C ARG A 9 -1.84 10.36 12.03
N SER A 10 -1.81 9.49 11.04
CA SER A 10 -2.73 8.37 10.98
C SER A 10 -2.07 7.09 10.45
N LEU A 11 -2.68 5.96 10.79
CA LEU A 11 -2.33 4.64 10.30
C LEU A 11 -3.61 3.90 9.92
N VAL A 12 -3.61 3.31 8.73
CA VAL A 12 -4.67 2.41 8.29
C VAL A 12 -4.15 0.99 8.31
N THR A 13 -4.89 0.05 8.89
CA THR A 13 -4.56 -1.39 8.89
C THR A 13 -5.83 -2.23 8.76
N ALA A 14 -5.70 -3.51 8.43
CA ALA A 14 -6.83 -4.44 8.43
C ALA A 14 -7.31 -4.69 9.87
N GLU A 15 -8.64 -4.75 10.06
CA GLU A 15 -9.24 -5.11 11.36
C GLU A 15 -9.33 -6.62 11.56
N ASP A 16 -9.61 -7.35 10.48
CA ASP A 16 -9.83 -8.80 10.49
C ASP A 16 -8.87 -9.53 9.55
N ALA A 17 -8.96 -10.86 9.57
CA ALA A 17 -8.32 -11.70 8.56
C ALA A 17 -8.76 -11.30 7.12
N PRO A 18 -7.93 -11.58 6.10
CA PRO A 18 -8.25 -11.23 4.73
C PRO A 18 -9.62 -11.82 4.31
N PRO A 19 -10.49 -11.02 3.67
CA PRO A 19 -11.76 -11.53 3.19
C PRO A 19 -11.51 -12.54 2.06
N VAL A 20 -12.31 -13.62 2.03
CA VAL A 20 -12.33 -14.56 0.88
C VAL A 20 -13.03 -13.93 -0.33
N GLY A 21 -13.89 -12.93 -0.10
CA GLY A 21 -14.52 -12.10 -1.13
C GLY A 21 -15.18 -10.86 -0.51
N GLY A 22 -15.42 -9.83 -1.33
CA GLY A 22 -15.94 -8.54 -0.86
C GLY A 22 -14.88 -7.66 -0.18
N ALA A 23 -15.31 -6.52 0.36
CA ALA A 23 -14.44 -5.59 1.05
C ALA A 23 -14.16 -6.06 2.49
N GLY A 24 -12.89 -6.03 2.90
CA GLY A 24 -12.51 -6.21 4.29
C GLY A 24 -12.77 -4.94 5.11
N ARG A 25 -12.77 -5.07 6.44
CA ARG A 25 -12.84 -3.91 7.33
C ARG A 25 -11.47 -3.31 7.56
N LEU A 26 -11.43 -1.99 7.52
CA LEU A 26 -10.23 -1.20 7.78
C LEU A 26 -10.35 -0.52 9.14
N ARG A 27 -9.25 -0.54 9.88
CA ARG A 27 -9.08 0.23 11.11
C ARG A 27 -8.21 1.44 10.83
N LEU A 28 -8.73 2.62 11.14
CA LEU A 28 -7.97 3.87 11.20
C LEU A 28 -7.54 4.12 12.65
N ILE A 29 -6.27 4.43 12.86
CA ILE A 29 -5.69 4.80 14.15
C ILE A 29 -5.08 6.20 13.97
N GLU A 30 -5.57 7.17 14.72
CA GLU A 30 -4.95 8.50 14.80
C GLU A 30 -3.74 8.45 15.75
N ASP A 31 -2.79 9.35 15.54
CA ASP A 31 -1.57 9.48 16.33
C ASP A 31 -0.84 8.14 16.50
N ALA A 32 -0.43 7.57 15.36
CA ALA A 32 -0.10 6.16 15.24
C ALA A 32 1.34 5.91 14.82
N GLY A 33 1.80 4.67 15.01
CA GLY A 33 3.12 4.23 14.59
C GLY A 33 3.25 2.75 14.34
N VAL A 34 4.34 2.40 13.66
CA VAL A 34 4.81 1.03 13.43
C VAL A 34 6.24 0.89 13.93
N ALA A 35 6.62 -0.31 14.36
CA ALA A 35 7.99 -0.64 14.72
C ALA A 35 8.43 -1.94 14.06
N TRP A 36 9.71 -2.03 13.69
CA TRP A 36 10.32 -3.21 13.08
C TRP A 36 11.63 -3.61 13.75
N ASP A 37 11.93 -4.90 13.74
CA ASP A 37 13.15 -5.46 14.32
C ASP A 37 14.37 -5.39 13.38
N VAL A 38 15.47 -6.03 13.76
CA VAL A 38 16.71 -6.05 12.97
C VAL A 38 16.58 -6.83 11.66
N ASP A 39 15.58 -7.70 11.53
CA ASP A 39 15.30 -8.46 10.31
C ASP A 39 14.34 -7.71 9.38
N GLY A 40 13.79 -6.57 9.85
CA GLY A 40 12.86 -5.74 9.10
C GLY A 40 11.40 -6.19 9.24
N LEU A 41 11.10 -7.08 10.19
CA LEU A 41 9.74 -7.54 10.44
C LEU A 41 9.00 -6.59 11.36
N LEU A 42 7.72 -6.31 11.06
CA LEU A 42 6.87 -5.53 11.94
C LEU A 42 6.65 -6.28 13.26
N VAL A 43 7.00 -5.63 14.37
CA VAL A 43 6.77 -6.13 15.73
C VAL A 43 5.70 -5.33 16.48
N TYR A 44 5.31 -4.17 15.92
CA TYR A 44 4.27 -3.32 16.50
C TYR A 44 3.53 -2.55 15.39
N VAL A 45 2.21 -2.45 15.53
CA VAL A 45 1.31 -1.64 14.70
C VAL A 45 0.21 -1.10 15.62
N GLY A 46 0.15 0.21 15.85
CA GLY A 46 -0.80 0.77 16.81
C GLY A 46 -0.62 2.25 17.10
N ALA A 47 -1.06 2.69 18.28
CA ALA A 47 -0.89 4.06 18.74
C ALA A 47 0.60 4.38 18.95
N ALA A 48 1.04 5.60 18.62
CA ALA A 48 2.45 5.96 18.70
C ALA A 48 3.00 5.93 20.14
N GLU A 49 2.14 6.10 21.15
CA GLU A 49 2.51 5.96 22.57
C GLU A 49 2.86 4.52 22.98
N GLY A 50 2.35 3.52 22.24
CA GLY A 50 2.62 2.11 22.52
C GLY A 50 3.87 1.58 21.82
N LEU A 51 4.64 2.45 21.14
CA LEU A 51 5.85 2.04 20.46
C LEU A 51 6.88 1.49 21.46
N PRO A 52 7.54 0.36 21.14
CA PRO A 52 8.52 -0.27 22.04
C PRO A 52 9.84 0.51 22.15
N TRP A 53 10.07 1.50 21.29
CA TRP A 53 11.24 2.40 21.30
C TRP A 53 10.92 3.72 20.56
N PRO A 54 11.76 4.75 20.72
CA PRO A 54 11.55 6.04 20.06
C PRO A 54 11.46 5.91 18.54
N ALA A 55 10.56 6.70 17.94
CA ALA A 55 10.44 6.81 16.50
C ALA A 55 11.77 7.29 15.89
N THR A 56 12.23 6.57 14.87
CA THR A 56 13.44 6.91 14.11
C THR A 56 13.13 7.82 12.92
N SER A 57 11.86 7.94 12.52
CA SER A 57 11.40 8.78 11.41
C SER A 57 9.90 9.11 11.53
N GLY A 58 9.45 10.03 10.68
CA GLY A 58 8.05 10.44 10.59
C GLY A 58 7.67 11.60 11.52
N SER A 59 6.39 11.95 11.53
CA SER A 59 5.84 13.05 12.32
C SER A 59 4.40 12.75 12.71
N ARG A 60 4.06 12.94 13.98
CA ARG A 60 2.69 12.75 14.51
C ARG A 60 1.68 13.76 13.98
N ASP A 61 2.16 14.86 13.37
CA ASP A 61 1.29 15.93 12.87
C ASP A 61 0.95 15.79 11.38
N SER A 62 1.56 14.83 10.67
CA SER A 62 1.39 14.69 9.21
C SER A 62 1.52 13.26 8.71
N GLY A 63 1.08 13.04 7.47
CA GLY A 63 1.21 11.75 6.79
C GLY A 63 0.23 10.68 7.26
N CYS A 64 0.16 9.60 6.49
CA CYS A 64 -0.61 8.40 6.78
C CYS A 64 0.27 7.18 6.51
N ILE A 65 0.36 6.25 7.45
CA ILE A 65 0.96 4.94 7.25
C ILE A 65 -0.11 4.02 6.69
N ALA A 66 0.19 3.34 5.59
CA ALA A 66 -0.65 2.29 5.03
C ALA A 66 0.23 1.09 4.65
N PRO A 67 -0.31 -0.14 4.64
CA PRO A 67 0.35 -1.28 4.03
C PRO A 67 0.72 -0.95 2.58
N GLY A 68 1.82 -1.54 2.10
CA GLY A 68 2.17 -1.44 0.69
C GLY A 68 1.03 -1.96 -0.19
N PHE A 69 0.70 -1.23 -1.26
CA PHE A 69 -0.33 -1.66 -2.18
C PHE A 69 0.12 -2.90 -2.95
N VAL A 70 -0.82 -3.80 -3.18
CA VAL A 70 -0.64 -5.03 -3.94
C VAL A 70 -1.42 -4.91 -5.24
N ASP A 71 -0.72 -4.96 -6.37
CA ASP A 71 -1.34 -5.16 -7.68
C ASP A 71 -1.39 -6.66 -7.96
N CYS A 72 -2.56 -7.26 -7.74
CA CYS A 72 -2.76 -8.70 -7.90
C CYS A 72 -3.04 -9.13 -9.35
N HIS A 73 -3.20 -8.18 -10.28
CA HIS A 73 -3.58 -8.49 -11.64
C HIS A 73 -3.01 -7.46 -12.62
N THR A 74 -1.86 -7.81 -13.20
CA THR A 74 -1.21 -6.99 -14.21
C THR A 74 -0.70 -7.84 -15.37
N HIS A 75 -0.64 -7.23 -16.54
CA HIS A 75 0.03 -7.74 -17.73
C HIS A 75 1.23 -6.86 -18.07
N LEU A 76 2.01 -6.50 -17.05
CA LEU A 76 3.12 -5.55 -17.18
C LEU A 76 4.18 -5.97 -18.22
N PRO A 77 4.65 -7.23 -18.31
CA PRO A 77 5.58 -7.61 -19.37
C PRO A 77 4.83 -7.77 -20.70
N PHE A 78 5.13 -6.91 -21.67
CA PHE A 78 4.66 -6.99 -23.05
C PHE A 78 5.70 -6.41 -24.02
N VAL A 79 5.47 -6.61 -25.33
CA VAL A 79 6.33 -6.05 -26.40
C VAL A 79 5.47 -5.19 -27.33
N GLY A 80 5.98 -4.00 -27.67
CA GLY A 80 5.27 -3.05 -28.54
C GLY A 80 4.12 -2.33 -27.84
N TRP A 81 3.27 -1.63 -28.58
CA TRP A 81 2.10 -0.92 -28.05
C TRP A 81 0.95 -0.95 -29.05
N ARG A 82 -0.28 -0.73 -28.59
CA ARG A 82 -1.49 -0.84 -29.42
C ARG A 82 -2.18 0.51 -29.72
N ALA A 83 -1.51 1.65 -29.53
CA ALA A 83 -2.10 2.96 -29.82
C ALA A 83 -2.56 3.10 -31.28
N ASP A 84 -1.73 2.69 -32.24
CA ASP A 84 -2.05 2.87 -33.67
C ASP A 84 -3.27 2.04 -34.07
N GLU A 85 -3.35 0.81 -33.58
CA GLU A 85 -4.51 -0.05 -33.74
C GLU A 85 -5.75 0.56 -33.10
N PHE A 86 -5.61 1.13 -31.89
CA PHE A 86 -6.70 1.85 -31.23
C PHE A 86 -7.19 3.05 -32.05
N GLN A 87 -6.30 3.85 -32.64
CA GLN A 87 -6.67 4.96 -33.53
C GLN A 87 -7.36 4.47 -34.82
N ALA A 88 -6.86 3.38 -35.42
CA ALA A 88 -7.49 2.79 -36.61
C ALA A 88 -8.94 2.34 -36.34
N ARG A 89 -9.19 1.73 -35.17
CA ARG A 89 -10.55 1.36 -34.72
C ARG A 89 -11.45 2.59 -34.58
N LEU A 90 -10.95 3.68 -33.99
CA LEU A 90 -11.71 4.92 -33.85
C LEU A 90 -12.06 5.55 -35.20
N ALA A 91 -11.19 5.40 -36.20
CA ALA A 91 -11.42 5.84 -37.58
C ALA A 91 -12.34 4.90 -38.38
N GLY A 92 -12.91 3.86 -37.77
CA GLY A 92 -13.83 2.91 -38.41
C GLY A 92 -13.15 1.88 -39.32
N ARG A 93 -11.83 1.69 -39.21
CA ARG A 93 -11.14 0.65 -39.99
C ARG A 93 -11.50 -0.74 -39.48
N THR A 94 -11.83 -1.64 -40.40
CA THR A 94 -12.08 -3.05 -40.08
C THR A 94 -10.77 -3.77 -39.75
N TYR A 95 -10.86 -4.85 -38.98
CA TYR A 95 -9.72 -5.68 -38.59
C TYR A 95 -9.09 -6.51 -39.71
N ARG A 96 -9.84 -6.62 -40.79
CA ARG A 96 -9.64 -7.52 -41.89
C ARG A 96 -10.28 -6.85 -43.09
N ASP A 97 -9.73 -7.13 -44.27
CA ASP A 97 -10.49 -7.00 -45.50
C ASP A 97 -11.69 -7.98 -45.46
#